data_AF-A0A915IJ29-F1
#
_entry.id   AF-A0A915IJ29-F1
#
_cell.length_a   1.000
_cell.length_b   1.000
_cell.length_c   1.000
_cell.angle_alpha   90.00
_cell.angle_beta   90.00
_cell.angle_gamma   90.00
#
_symmetry.space_group_name_H-M   'P 1'
#
loop_
_entity.id
_entity.type
_entity.pdbx_description
1 polymer ?
#
loop_
_entity_poly.entity_id
_entity_poly.type
_entity_poly.pdbx_seq_one_letter_code
_entity_poly.pdbx_strand_id
1 'polypeptide(L)'
;MCINANMSDYECKCQEGYSGDHCETIDDICVARSPCYNGGCCMVQLVNKTSFFCLCKSGYHGIACQLEYYSFGYVYLNFYQYLAVLTLVVGLGTCVAFLIFNCLILEWIQSIKKTLLADG
;
A
#
# COMPACT_ATOMS: atom_id res chain seq x y z
N MET A 1 23.77 -24.76 19.64
CA MET A 1 25.24 -24.92 19.60
C MET A 1 25.58 -26.35 19.97
N CYS A 2 26.30 -27.07 19.12
CA CYS A 2 26.69 -28.45 19.38
C CYS A 2 28.02 -28.48 20.12
N ILE A 3 28.01 -29.07 21.31
CA ILE A 3 29.17 -29.26 22.18
C ILE A 3 29.51 -30.74 22.19
N ASN A 4 30.81 -31.07 22.17
CA ASN A 4 31.20 -32.47 22.31
C ASN A 4 30.93 -32.93 23.74
N ALA A 5 30.06 -33.94 23.90
CA ALA A 5 29.72 -34.51 25.19
C ALA A 5 30.74 -35.59 25.62
N ASN A 6 31.38 -36.29 24.65
CA ASN A 6 32.49 -37.22 24.91
C ASN A 6 33.32 -37.54 23.65
N MET A 7 34.34 -38.41 23.77
CA MET A 7 35.27 -38.80 22.66
C MET A 7 34.62 -39.37 21.38
N SER A 8 33.33 -39.70 21.40
CA SER A 8 32.59 -40.23 20.24
C SER A 8 31.17 -39.66 20.10
N ASP A 9 30.78 -38.69 20.94
CA ASP A 9 29.38 -38.23 21.04
C ASP A 9 29.30 -36.71 21.15
N TYR A 10 28.40 -36.09 20.38
CA TYR A 10 28.16 -34.64 20.38
C TYR A 10 26.71 -34.36 20.82
N GLU A 11 26.53 -33.38 21.69
CA GLU A 11 25.23 -32.96 22.19
C GLU A 11 24.94 -31.53 21.73
N CYS A 12 23.80 -31.32 21.09
CA CYS A 12 23.38 -30.00 20.63
C CYS A 12 22.49 -29.31 21.67
N LYS A 13 23.01 -28.24 22.27
CA LYS A 13 22.20 -27.34 23.11
C LYS A 13 21.47 -26.35 22.23
N CYS A 14 20.15 -26.52 22.11
CA CYS A 14 19.32 -25.66 21.27
C CYS A 14 19.01 -24.32 21.93
N GLN A 15 18.86 -23.29 21.10
CA GLN A 15 18.34 -22.00 21.54
C GLN A 15 16.83 -22.11 21.80
N GLU A 16 16.27 -21.20 22.59
CA GLU A 16 14.84 -21.19 22.86
C GLU A 16 14.03 -21.11 21.55
N GLY A 17 12.97 -21.90 21.47
CA GLY A 17 12.15 -22.03 20.25
C GLY A 17 12.67 -23.05 19.23
N TYR A 18 13.81 -23.72 19.49
CA TYR A 18 14.36 -24.79 18.63
C TYR A 18 14.53 -26.12 19.38
N SER A 19 14.37 -27.23 18.67
CA SER A 19 14.51 -28.61 19.16
C SER A 19 15.06 -29.56 18.08
N GLY A 20 15.28 -30.83 18.43
CA GLY A 20 15.87 -31.85 17.56
C GLY A 20 17.35 -32.11 17.86
N ASP A 21 17.87 -33.21 17.30
CA ASP A 21 19.24 -33.67 17.57
C ASP A 21 20.30 -32.67 17.10
N HIS A 22 19.94 -31.86 16.10
CA HIS A 22 20.76 -30.79 15.55
C HIS A 22 20.12 -29.41 15.67
N CYS A 23 19.08 -29.25 16.50
CA CYS A 23 18.30 -28.02 16.63
C CYS A 23 17.63 -27.57 15.33
N GLU A 24 17.24 -28.51 14.49
CA GLU A 24 16.63 -28.32 13.17
C GLU A 24 15.12 -28.06 13.22
N THR A 25 14.47 -28.46 14.31
CA THR A 25 13.02 -28.33 14.49
C THR A 25 12.69 -27.00 15.15
N ILE A 26 11.66 -26.31 14.65
CA ILE A 26 11.15 -25.06 15.25
C ILE A 26 9.95 -25.41 16.13
N ASP A 27 10.14 -25.28 17.43
CA ASP A 27 9.09 -25.49 18.43
C ASP A 27 8.22 -24.24 18.64
N ASP A 28 8.81 -23.05 18.47
CA ASP A 28 8.10 -21.78 18.58
C ASP A 28 8.73 -20.76 17.64
N ILE A 29 8.03 -20.45 16.55
CA ILE A 29 8.54 -19.51 15.56
C ILE A 29 8.67 -18.07 16.07
N CYS A 30 7.86 -17.68 17.07
CA CYS A 30 7.92 -16.34 17.65
C CYS A 30 9.20 -16.14 18.45
N VAL A 31 9.62 -17.17 19.19
CA VAL A 31 10.88 -17.13 19.95
C VAL A 31 12.08 -17.37 19.03
N ALA A 32 11.97 -18.35 18.13
CA ALA A 32 13.05 -18.75 17.23
C ALA A 32 13.46 -17.64 16.25
N ARG A 33 12.48 -16.94 15.66
CA ARG A 33 12.72 -16.00 14.55
C ARG A 33 12.18 -14.59 14.77
N SER A 34 11.30 -14.38 15.76
CA SER A 34 10.63 -13.10 16.01
C SER A 34 10.17 -12.39 14.72
N PRO A 35 9.27 -13.00 13.94
CA PRO A 35 8.98 -12.58 12.56
C PRO A 35 8.24 -11.24 12.44
N CYS A 36 7.71 -10.68 13.53
CA CYS A 36 6.93 -9.44 13.50
C CYS A 36 7.82 -8.19 13.60
N TYR A 37 7.67 -7.28 12.65
CA TYR A 37 8.40 -6.00 12.59
C TYR A 37 7.67 -4.89 13.35
N ASN A 38 8.36 -3.75 13.50
CA ASN A 38 7.79 -2.50 14.01
C ASN A 38 7.11 -2.62 15.40
N GLY A 39 7.64 -3.52 16.22
CA GLY A 39 7.13 -3.78 17.56
C GLY A 39 5.74 -4.42 17.59
N GLY A 40 5.35 -5.14 16.52
CA GLY A 40 4.18 -6.00 16.52
C GLY A 40 4.33 -7.18 17.49
N CYS A 41 3.22 -7.64 18.06
CA CYS A 41 3.20 -8.79 18.96
C CYS A 41 3.06 -10.09 18.15
N CYS A 42 3.98 -11.03 18.34
CA CYS A 42 3.94 -12.33 17.67
C CYS A 42 3.08 -13.32 18.44
N MET A 43 2.18 -14.00 17.74
CA MET A 43 1.34 -15.05 18.31
C MET A 43 1.44 -16.31 17.46
N VAL A 44 1.72 -17.45 18.10
CA VAL A 44 1.78 -18.76 17.44
C VAL A 44 0.38 -19.32 17.23
N GLN A 45 0.21 -20.10 16.15
CA GLN A 45 -1.05 -20.81 15.94
C GLN A 45 -1.13 -22.04 16.87
N LEU A 46 -2.27 -22.21 17.54
CA LEU A 46 -2.46 -23.26 18.56
C LEU A 46 -2.24 -24.69 18.06
N VAL A 47 -2.47 -24.95 16.77
CA VAL A 47 -2.37 -26.28 16.15
C VAL A 47 -0.99 -26.53 15.55
N ASN A 48 -0.32 -25.49 15.04
CA ASN A 48 0.99 -25.59 14.42
C ASN A 48 1.86 -24.41 14.86
N LYS A 49 2.84 -24.69 15.73
CA LYS A 49 3.73 -23.68 16.27
C LYS A 49 4.79 -23.16 15.28
N THR A 50 4.85 -23.74 14.07
CA THR A 50 5.60 -23.17 12.95
C THR A 50 4.82 -22.08 12.20
N SER A 51 3.50 -21.99 12.41
CA SER A 51 2.66 -20.92 11.89
C SER A 51 2.51 -19.80 12.92
N PHE A 52 2.52 -18.55 12.44
CA PHE A 52 2.38 -17.35 13.26
C PHE A 52 1.41 -16.35 12.65
N PHE A 53 0.98 -15.42 13.50
CA PHE A 53 0.31 -14.20 13.09
C PHE A 53 0.76 -13.03 13.97
N CYS A 54 0.85 -11.84 13.36
CA CYS A 54 1.34 -10.64 14.04
C CYS A 54 0.19 -9.68 14.35
N LEU A 55 0.10 -9.25 15.62
CA LEU A 55 -0.72 -8.10 16.00
C LEU A 55 0.07 -6.81 15.80
N CYS A 56 -0.29 -6.03 14.80
CA CYS A 56 0.42 -4.81 14.45
C CYS A 56 0.03 -3.64 15.37
N LYS A 57 1.02 -2.81 15.70
CA LYS A 57 0.79 -1.51 16.34
C LYS A 57 0.09 -0.54 15.39
N SER A 58 -0.58 0.46 15.94
CA SER A 58 -1.19 1.54 15.15
C SER A 58 -0.17 2.16 14.21
N GLY A 59 -0.57 2.38 12.95
CA GLY A 59 0.33 2.87 11.90
C GLY A 59 1.06 1.78 11.11
N TYR A 60 0.97 0.50 11.49
CA TYR A 60 1.58 -0.62 10.77
C TYR A 60 0.58 -1.69 10.32
N HIS A 61 0.87 -2.37 9.22
CA HIS A 61 0.06 -3.47 8.66
C HIS A 61 0.93 -4.45 7.84
N GLY A 62 0.28 -5.47 7.25
CA GLY A 62 0.93 -6.57 6.53
C GLY A 62 1.09 -7.82 7.40
N ILE A 63 1.46 -8.94 6.78
CA ILE A 63 1.55 -10.26 7.46
C ILE A 63 2.51 -10.23 8.65
N ALA A 64 3.60 -9.46 8.52
CA ALA A 64 4.64 -9.31 9.52
C ALA A 64 4.73 -7.88 10.07
N CYS A 65 3.67 -7.07 9.92
CA CYS A 65 3.66 -5.65 10.32
C CYS A 65 4.76 -4.79 9.68
N GLN A 66 5.21 -5.16 8.48
CA GLN A 66 6.32 -4.52 7.79
C GLN A 66 5.93 -3.24 7.01
N LEU A 67 4.63 -3.00 6.80
CA LEU A 67 4.12 -1.87 6.01
C LEU A 67 3.58 -0.78 6.92
N GLU A 68 3.76 0.48 6.54
CA GLU A 68 3.24 1.65 7.26
C GLU A 68 2.00 2.24 6.59
N TYR A 69 0.97 2.57 7.38
CA TYR A 69 -0.26 3.22 6.90
C TYR A 69 0.02 4.59 6.27
N TYR A 70 1.07 5.30 6.69
CA TYR A 70 1.42 6.61 6.14
C TYR A 70 1.74 6.54 4.64
N SER A 71 2.27 5.41 4.14
CA SER A 71 2.48 5.22 2.70
C SER A 71 1.17 5.06 1.93
N PHE A 72 0.22 4.27 2.44
CA PHE A 72 -1.07 4.08 1.77
C PHE A 72 -1.92 5.36 1.83
N GLY A 73 -1.98 6.01 2.99
CA GLY A 73 -2.69 7.28 3.18
C GLY A 73 -2.12 8.41 2.32
N TYR A 74 -0.80 8.55 2.24
CA TYR A 74 -0.16 9.56 1.40
C TYR A 74 -0.41 9.30 -0.09
N VAL A 75 -0.21 8.07 -0.57
CA VAL A 75 -0.45 7.73 -2.00
C VAL A 75 -1.93 7.93 -2.36
N TYR A 76 -2.84 7.51 -1.49
CA TYR A 76 -4.28 7.70 -1.67
C TYR A 76 -4.63 9.19 -1.70
N LEU A 77 -4.24 9.99 -0.70
CA LEU A 77 -4.50 11.43 -0.68
C LEU A 77 -3.92 12.16 -1.90
N ASN A 78 -2.71 11.80 -2.34
CA ASN A 78 -2.13 12.35 -3.58
C ASN A 78 -2.91 11.94 -4.83
N PHE A 79 -3.39 10.69 -4.91
CA PHE A 79 -4.23 10.26 -6.03
C PHE A 79 -5.56 11.02 -6.09
N TYR A 80 -6.23 11.19 -4.94
CA TYR A 80 -7.46 11.98 -4.88
C TYR A 80 -7.22 13.45 -5.19
N GLN A 81 -6.11 14.02 -4.71
CA GLN A 81 -5.70 15.38 -5.05
C GLN A 81 -5.44 15.53 -6.56
N TYR A 82 -4.71 14.59 -7.17
CA TYR A 82 -4.44 14.59 -8.61
C TYR A 82 -5.73 14.45 -9.44
N LEU A 83 -6.63 13.53 -9.04
CA LEU A 83 -7.91 13.34 -9.70
C LEU A 83 -8.79 14.60 -9.61
N ALA A 84 -8.83 15.25 -8.45
CA ALA A 84 -9.56 16.51 -8.27
C ALA A 84 -8.99 17.65 -9.13
N VAL A 85 -7.66 17.76 -9.23
CA VAL A 85 -7.02 18.73 -10.13
C VAL A 85 -7.35 18.43 -11.59
N LEU A 86 -7.34 17.15 -11.99
CA LEU A 86 -7.68 16.75 -13.36
C LEU A 86 -9.14 17.12 -13.71
N THR A 87 -10.11 16.86 -12.82
CA THR A 87 -11.51 17.20 -13.08
C THR A 87 -11.74 18.72 -13.15
N LEU A 88 -11.04 19.50 -12.32
CA LEU A 88 -11.08 20.97 -12.37
C LEU A 88 -10.50 21.51 -13.68
N VAL A 89 -9.34 21.00 -14.12
CA VAL A 89 -8.70 21.43 -15.37
C VAL A 89 -9.55 21.07 -16.59
N VAL A 90 -10.11 19.85 -16.63
CA VAL A 90 -11.01 19.41 -17.70
C VAL A 90 -12.28 20.25 -17.70
N GLY A 91 -12.88 20.52 -16.53
CA GLY A 91 -14.08 21.35 -16.41
C GLY A 91 -13.85 22.80 -16.85
N LEU A 92 -12.70 23.39 -16.52
CA LEU A 92 -12.33 24.72 -16.99
C LEU A 92 -12.09 24.72 -18.51
N GLY A 93 -11.42 23.70 -19.04
CA GLY A 93 -11.16 23.55 -20.48
C GLY A 93 -12.45 23.44 -21.30
N THR A 94 -13.43 22.66 -20.84
CA THR A 94 -14.72 22.52 -21.53
C THR A 94 -15.57 23.79 -21.46
N CYS A 95 -15.57 24.51 -20.33
CA CYS A 95 -16.21 25.82 -20.21
C CYS A 95 -15.65 26.84 -21.21
N VAL A 96 -14.33 26.93 -21.32
CA VAL A 96 -13.67 27.85 -22.27
C VAL A 96 -14.02 27.48 -23.71
N ALA A 97 -13.95 26.19 -24.07
CA ALA A 97 -14.30 25.72 -25.41
C ALA A 97 -15.77 26.03 -25.76
N PHE A 98 -16.69 25.85 -24.80
CA PHE A 98 -18.11 26.17 -24.97
C PHE A 98 -18.33 27.66 -25.20
N LEU A 99 -17.67 28.53 -24.42
CA LEU A 99 -17.78 29.99 -24.61
C LEU A 99 -17.24 30.43 -25.97
N ILE A 100 -16.12 29.86 -26.42
CA ILE A 100 -15.56 30.13 -27.75
C ILE A 100 -16.56 29.72 -28.84
N PHE A 101 -17.14 28.52 -28.73
CA PHE A 101 -18.10 28.03 -29.71
C PHE A 101 -19.35 28.91 -29.79
N ASN A 102 -19.91 29.32 -28.63
CA ASN A 102 -21.04 30.24 -28.60
C ASN A 102 -20.68 31.62 -29.17
N CYS A 103 -19.46 32.11 -28.94
CA CYS A 103 -18.97 33.37 -29.50
C CYS A 103 -18.91 33.32 -31.04
N LEU A 104 -18.36 32.25 -31.61
CA LEU A 104 -18.30 32.06 -33.06
C LEU A 104 -19.69 31.98 -33.70
N ILE A 105 -20.66 31.34 -33.03
CA ILE A 105 -22.06 31.31 -33.48
C ILE A 105 -22.64 32.72 -33.52
N LEU A 106 -22.40 33.54 -32.49
CA LEU A 106 -22.91 34.91 -32.44
C LEU A 106 -22.32 35.77 -33.55
N GLU A 107 -21.03 35.66 -33.84
CA GLU A 107 -20.39 36.35 -34.97
C GLU A 107 -21.02 35.94 -36.31
N TRP A 108 -21.27 34.64 -36.50
CA TRP A 108 -21.92 34.11 -37.70
C TRP A 108 -23.35 34.66 -37.87
N ILE A 109 -24.14 34.67 -36.79
CA ILE A 109 -25.50 35.25 -36.79
C ILE A 109 -25.46 36.74 -37.14
N GLN A 110 -24.50 37.49 -36.58
CA GLN A 110 -24.33 38.92 -36.91
C GLN A 110 -23.95 39.13 -38.37
N SER A 111 -23.10 38.25 -38.93
CA SER A 111 -22.75 38.28 -40.36
C SER A 111 -23.97 38.07 -41.24
N ILE A 112 -24.84 37.09 -40.92
CA ILE A 112 -26.07 36.84 -41.68
C ILE A 112 -27.03 38.03 -41.61
N LYS A 113 -27.21 38.62 -40.42
CA LYS A 113 -28.06 39.80 -40.26
C LYS A 113 -27.59 40.97 -41.12
N LYS A 114 -26.27 41.18 -41.25
CA LYS A 114 -25.72 42.24 -42.10
C LYS A 114 -26.01 41.99 -43.58
N THR A 115 -25.87 40.75 -44.07
CA THR A 115 -26.17 40.41 -45.47
C THR A 115 -27.66 40.56 -45.78
N LEU A 116 -28.55 40.09 -44.89
CA LEU A 116 -30.00 40.20 -45.08
C LEU A 116 -30.51 41.66 -45.07
N LEU A 117 -29.87 42.55 -44.31
CA LEU A 117 -30.20 43.98 -44.27
C LEU A 117 -29.63 44.77 -45.45
N ALA A 118 -28.70 44.19 -46.22
CA ALA A 118 -28.09 44.84 -47.39
C ALA A 118 -28.87 44.59 -48.70
N ASP A 119 -29.77 43.60 -48.72
CA ASP A 119 -30.56 43.19 -49.89
C ASP A 119 -32.02 43.73 -49.88
N GLY A 120 -32.36 44.67 -48.99
CA GLY A 120 -33.68 45.33 -48.90
C GLY A 120 -33.60 46.85 -48.92
#